data_AF-A0A1F9BBE5-F1
#
_entry.id   AF-A0A1F9BBE5-F1
#
_cell.length_a   1.000
_cell.length_b   1.000
_cell.length_c   1.000
_cell.angle_alpha   90.00
_cell.angle_beta   90.00
_cell.angle_gamma   90.00
#
_symmetry.space_group_name_H-M   'P 1'
#
loop_
_entity.id
_entity.type
_entity.pdbx_description
1 polymer ?
#
loop_
_entity_poly.entity_id
_entity_poly.type
_entity_poly.pdbx_seq_one_letter_code
_entity_poly.pdbx_strand_id
1 'polypeptide(L)' 'MQANVLLNNGEQYGGKYVALRSFRDKNAISFGDNPLEVYNEAKSKGASDPVIFYVPEKNSIHVY' A
#
# COMPACT_ATOMS: atom_id res chain seq x y z
N MET A 1 19.90 -1.99 -9.41
CA MET A 1 19.21 -2.49 -8.21
C MET A 1 18.04 -1.55 -7.94
N GLN A 2 16.81 -2.03 -8.13
CA GLN A 2 15.59 -1.24 -8.02
C GLN A 2 15.24 -1.05 -6.54
N ALA A 3 14.90 0.18 -6.15
CA ALA A 3 14.62 0.54 -4.78
C ALA A 3 13.33 -0.14 -4.28
N ASN A 4 13.41 -0.82 -3.13
CA ASN A 4 12.23 -1.15 -2.33
C ASN A 4 11.56 0.18 -1.95
N VAL A 5 10.45 0.49 -2.61
CA VAL A 5 9.77 1.81 -2.46
C VAL A 5 9.09 1.93 -1.09
N LEU A 6 8.87 0.81 -0.41
CA LEU A 6 8.36 0.75 0.97
C LEU A 6 9.56 0.72 1.93
N LEU A 7 9.87 1.88 2.51
CA LEU A 7 11.08 2.09 3.31
C LEU A 7 11.09 1.33 4.65
N ASN A 8 9.94 0.84 5.14
CA ASN A 8 9.80 0.22 6.45
C ASN A 8 9.01 -1.10 6.36
N ASN A 9 9.61 -2.22 6.79
CA ASN A 9 8.92 -3.50 7.07
C ASN A 9 8.08 -4.06 5.91
N GLY A 10 8.64 -4.13 4.71
CA GLY A 10 7.94 -4.58 3.49
C GLY A 10 7.24 -5.94 3.58
N GLU A 11 7.73 -6.84 4.43
CA GLU A 11 7.18 -8.20 4.61
C GLU A 11 5.74 -8.20 5.14
N GLN A 12 5.36 -7.20 5.95
CA GLN A 12 4.01 -7.13 6.55
C GLN A 12 2.91 -6.79 5.52
N TYR A 13 3.29 -6.34 4.34
CA TYR A 13 2.36 -5.89 3.29
C TYR A 13 2.05 -6.98 2.26
N GLY A 14 2.77 -8.10 2.28
CA GLY A 14 2.52 -9.21 1.35
C GLY A 14 1.06 -9.67 1.44
N GLY A 15 0.39 -9.74 0.30
CA GLY A 15 -1.01 -10.13 0.20
C GLY A 15 -2.01 -9.02 0.50
N LYS A 16 -1.57 -7.77 0.69
CA LYS A 16 -2.42 -6.67 1.18
C LYS A 16 -2.50 -5.50 0.21
N TYR A 17 -3.58 -4.75 0.32
CA TYR A 17 -3.67 -3.40 -0.20
C TYR A 17 -2.92 -2.45 0.72
N VAL A 18 -2.18 -1.52 0.14
CA VAL A 18 -1.40 -0.51 0.86
C VAL A 18 -1.79 0.87 0.33
N ALA A 19 -2.01 1.81 1.26
CA ALA A 19 -2.28 3.20 0.94
C ALA A 19 -1.07 4.10 1.26
N LEU A 20 -0.74 4.97 0.32
CA LEU A 20 0.17 6.11 0.47
C LEU A 20 -0.63 7.41 0.41
N ARG A 21 -0.10 8.49 0.98
CA ARG A 21 -0.75 9.82 0.87
C ARG A 21 -0.79 10.34 -0.57
N SER A 22 0.20 9.99 -1.38
CA SER A 22 0.34 10.37 -2.79
C SER A 22 1.43 9.52 -3.45
N PHE A 23 1.56 9.58 -4.77
CA PHE A 23 2.66 8.93 -5.52
C PHE A 23 4.06 9.42 -5.13
N ARG A 24 4.18 10.60 -4.50
CA ARG A 24 5.47 11.15 -4.05
C ARG A 24 5.84 10.71 -2.63
N ASP A 25 4.86 10.22 -1.88
CA ASP A 25 5.09 9.70 -0.54
C ASP A 25 5.65 8.27 -0.62
N LYS A 26 6.50 7.89 0.32
CA LYS A 26 7.10 6.55 0.41
C LYS A 26 6.64 5.79 1.66
N ASN A 27 5.85 6.45 2.52
CA ASN A 27 5.39 5.89 3.77
C ASN A 27 3.95 5.37 3.63
N ALA A 28 3.76 4.09 3.88
CA ALA A 28 2.45 3.47 4.04
C ALA A 28 1.72 4.11 5.23
N ILE A 29 0.49 4.56 5.01
CA ILE A 29 -0.37 5.17 6.04
C ILE A 29 -1.52 4.27 6.47
N SER A 30 -1.90 3.28 5.65
CA SER A 30 -2.88 2.23 5.96
C SER A 30 -2.59 1.00 5.09
N PHE A 31 -2.96 -0.19 5.55
CA PHE A 31 -2.87 -1.44 4.79
C PHE A 31 -3.86 -2.49 5.31
N GLY A 32 -4.30 -3.40 4.45
CA GLY A 32 -5.31 -4.39 4.80
C GLY A 32 -5.79 -5.21 3.60
N ASP A 33 -6.75 -6.10 3.83
CA ASP A 33 -7.21 -7.07 2.81
C ASP A 33 -8.35 -6.51 1.94
N ASN A 34 -9.04 -5.46 2.40
CA ASN A 34 -10.10 -4.78 1.67
C ASN A 34 -9.64 -3.39 1.17
N PRO A 35 -9.65 -3.11 -0.14
CA PRO A 35 -9.15 -1.85 -0.68
C PRO A 35 -10.00 -0.64 -0.27
N LEU A 36 -11.31 -0.81 -0.08
CA LEU A 36 -12.21 0.29 0.30
C LEU A 36 -11.99 0.72 1.75
N GLU A 37 -11.76 -0.24 2.64
CA GLU A 37 -11.45 0.03 4.05
C GLU A 37 -10.11 0.76 4.18
N VAL A 38 -9.09 0.28 3.46
CA VAL A 38 -7.76 0.90 3.40
C VAL A 38 -7.85 2.34 2.86
N TYR A 39 -8.69 2.58 1.84
CA TYR A 39 -8.96 3.93 1.32
C TYR A 39 -9.58 4.84 2.37
N ASN A 40 -10.65 4.40 3.01
CA ASN A 40 -11.38 5.20 3.98
C ASN A 40 -10.53 5.51 5.21
N GLU A 41 -9.70 4.56 5.66
CA GLU A 41 -8.74 4.77 6.74
C GLU A 41 -7.64 5.78 6.34
N ALA A 42 -7.12 5.69 5.11
CA ALA A 42 -6.16 6.66 4.62
C ALA A 42 -6.76 8.08 4.53
N LYS A 43 -8.03 8.20 4.10
CA LYS A 43 -8.79 9.45 4.09
C LYS A 43 -8.98 10.01 5.51
N SER A 44 -9.35 9.16 6.48
CA SER A 44 -9.53 9.59 7.88
C SER A 44 -8.23 10.06 8.54
N LYS A 45 -7.07 9.56 8.07
CA LYS A 45 -5.72 10.02 8.44
C LYS A 45 -5.26 11.28 7.71
N GLY A 46 -6.16 11.95 6.98
CA GLY A 46 -5.92 13.24 6.33
C GLY A 46 -5.23 13.15 4.97
N ALA A 47 -5.24 12.00 4.30
CA ALA A 47 -4.88 11.96 2.88
C ALA A 47 -6.06 12.50 2.05
N SER A 48 -5.84 13.52 1.24
CA SER A 48 -6.89 14.07 0.37
C SER A 48 -7.19 13.14 -0.82
N ASP A 49 -6.15 12.54 -1.38
CA ASP A 49 -6.22 11.65 -2.54
C ASP A 49 -5.22 10.49 -2.38
N PRO A 50 -5.54 9.50 -1.51
CA PRO A 50 -4.62 8.42 -1.22
C PRO A 50 -4.47 7.48 -2.42
N VAL A 51 -3.24 7.06 -2.67
CA VAL A 51 -2.90 6.09 -3.70
C VAL A 51 -2.94 4.69 -3.11
N ILE A 52 -3.68 3.78 -3.73
CA ILE A 52 -3.79 2.39 -3.30
C ILE A 52 -3.24 1.47 -4.37
N PHE A 53 -2.46 0.48 -3.93
CA PHE A 53 -2.00 -0.61 -4.77
C PHE A 53 -1.95 -1.90 -3.95
N TYR A 54 -2.00 -3.03 -4.65
CA TYR A 54 -1.86 -4.33 -4.06
C TYR A 54 -0.37 -4.74 -4.05
N VAL A 55 0.08 -5.30 -2.93
CA VAL A 55 1.40 -5.91 -2.78
C VAL A 55 1.21 -7.43 -2.81
N PRO A 56 1.63 -8.12 -3.87
CA PRO A 56 1.48 -9.57 -3.96
C PRO A 56 2.25 -10.30 -2.86
N GLU A 57 1.75 -11.47 -2.47
CA GLU A 57 2.53 -12.37 -1.61
C GLU A 57 3.85 -12.76 -2.27
N LYS A 58 4.86 -13.05 -1.45
CA LYS A 58 6.15 -13.49 -1.97
C LYS A 58 5.97 -14.76 -2.81
N ASN A 59 6.63 -14.81 -3.96
CA ASN A 59 6.53 -15.90 -4.95
C ASN A 59 5.13 -16.06 -5.60
N SER A 60 4.28 -15.03 -5.56
CA SER A 60 3.04 -15.00 -6.34
C SER A 60 3.23 -14.26 -7.68
N ILE A 61 2.47 -14.68 -8.70
CA ILE A 61 2.37 -13.98 -9.98
C ILE A 61 0.95 -13.46 -10.08
N HIS A 62 0.81 -12.14 -10.23
CA HIS A 62 -0.47 -11.52 -10.56
C HIS A 62 -0.54 -11.29 -12.06
N VAL A 63 -1.56 -11.88 -12.69
CA VAL A 63 -1.90 -11.66 -14.09
C VAL A 63 -3.17 -10.80 -14.09
N TYR A 64 -3.10 -9.66 -14.79
CA TYR A 64 -4.20 -8.70 -14.91
C TYR A 64 -5.20 -9.11 -15.99
#